data_AF-A0A493TI00-F1
#
_entry.id   AF-A0A493TI00-F1
#
_cell.length_a   1.000
_cell.length_b   1.000
_cell.length_c   1.000
_cell.angle_alpha   90.00
_cell.angle_beta   90.00
_cell.angle_gamma   90.00
#
_symmetry.space_group_name_H-M   'P 1'
#
loop_
_entity.id
_entity.type
_entity.pdbx_description
1 polymer ?
#
loop_
_entity_poly.entity_id
_entity_poly.type
_entity_poly.pdbx_seq_one_letter_code
_entity_poly.pdbx_strand_id
1 'polypeptide(L)'
;MLVCDGCGRALPCEAARRHPRCSPCQRLWRHSAAARPEAAGREPGAHGWRLLGAPAADTGNGEQLYECPICSLTCTNLQFLEEHVDLHLEEHSFSEGGNMRDLELAQQLQHEEDKQQRLEEEKREKEEFKKLQRQYGLDSSGGYKQQFLKNMEREVDRGRMHPFEYHKRKADMMESLAVGIDDGKTKTSGVIEALCKYYQNENKDVRRVWLSAGVDHFHSSLGDKGWGCGYRNFQMLLSSLLQNSLYNDCLRDTALIPSIPKIQSMIEDAWKEGFDPHGASHFNNRLRGSKAWIGACEIYSLLTSLRIKCQIIDFHKPTGPAGTHPRLFEWILRYYSTDNEGATKVVCTSRPPIYLQHQGHSRTVVGIEEKKNKTLCLLLFDPGCPSQEMQKLLKQSTDGTGLKLLRRFVGGLKEKQYQIVAVDGILTLEEKTVSISGNSFCKKTSKNLHLLFQTQVCVWSHGDLFSPIQFPHSLFPLLSACSPLIE
;
A
#
# COMPACT_ATOMS: atom_id res chain seq x y z
N MET A 1 -8.57 -35.66 0.69
CA MET A 1 -7.25 -35.04 0.44
C MET A 1 -7.13 -33.83 1.33
N LEU A 2 -6.00 -33.64 2.01
CA LEU A 2 -5.73 -32.40 2.76
C LEU A 2 -4.84 -31.49 1.91
N VAL A 3 -5.13 -30.19 1.94
CA VAL A 3 -4.39 -29.16 1.19
C VAL A 3 -3.31 -28.60 2.11
N CYS A 4 -2.07 -28.58 1.62
CA CYS A 4 -0.97 -27.98 2.36
C CYS A 4 -1.03 -26.44 2.25
N ASP A 5 -1.18 -25.74 3.38
CA ASP A 5 -1.29 -24.27 3.44
C ASP A 5 -0.05 -23.52 2.95
N GLY A 6 1.08 -24.21 2.74
CA GLY A 6 2.29 -23.61 2.16
C GLY A 6 2.36 -23.65 0.63
N CYS A 7 1.69 -24.58 -0.05
CA CYS A 7 1.87 -24.79 -1.49
C CYS A 7 0.61 -25.16 -2.29
N GLY A 8 -0.55 -25.28 -1.64
CA GLY A 8 -1.85 -25.39 -2.32
C GLY A 8 -2.10 -26.68 -3.11
N ARG A 9 -1.28 -27.73 -2.94
CA ARG A 9 -1.52 -29.04 -3.59
C ARG A 9 -2.31 -29.98 -2.68
N ALA A 10 -3.22 -30.74 -3.28
CA ALA A 10 -4.05 -31.75 -2.62
C ALA A 10 -3.32 -33.10 -2.57
N LEU A 11 -3.23 -33.72 -1.38
CA LEU A 11 -2.60 -35.03 -1.19
C LEU A 11 -3.53 -36.05 -0.50
N PRO A 12 -3.40 -37.37 -0.78
CA PRO A 12 -4.20 -38.44 -0.15
C PRO A 12 -3.91 -38.62 1.35
N CYS A 13 -4.87 -39.18 2.09
CA CYS A 13 -4.96 -39.08 3.56
C CYS A 13 -4.03 -40.00 4.39
N GLU A 14 -3.10 -40.75 3.79
CA GLU A 14 -2.36 -41.81 4.52
C GLU A 14 -0.82 -41.74 4.48
N ALA A 15 -0.22 -40.59 4.15
CA ALA A 15 1.24 -40.46 4.16
C ALA A 15 1.73 -39.12 4.72
N ALA A 16 1.35 -38.80 5.96
CA ALA A 16 1.94 -37.69 6.71
C ALA A 16 3.18 -38.15 7.49
N ARG A 17 4.23 -38.59 6.81
CA ARG A 17 5.61 -38.70 7.36
C ARG A 17 6.61 -38.92 6.22
N ARG A 18 7.53 -37.95 6.04
CA ARG A 18 8.76 -37.94 5.21
C ARG A 18 8.61 -37.45 3.76
N HIS A 19 9.03 -36.19 3.51
CA HIS A 19 9.50 -35.73 2.21
C HIS A 19 10.73 -34.81 2.37
N PRO A 20 11.90 -35.03 1.71
CA PRO A 20 13.18 -34.46 2.18
C PRO A 20 13.65 -33.14 1.55
N ARG A 21 12.81 -32.34 0.86
CA ARG A 21 13.29 -31.12 0.16
C ARG A 21 12.25 -29.99 0.03
N CYS A 22 11.81 -29.42 1.16
CA CYS A 22 10.99 -28.20 1.18
C CYS A 22 11.48 -27.24 2.28
N SER A 23 12.05 -26.10 1.89
CA SER A 23 12.75 -25.13 2.76
C SER A 23 11.88 -24.36 3.78
N PRO A 24 10.56 -24.15 3.59
CA PRO A 24 9.69 -23.54 4.60
C PRO A 24 9.40 -24.47 5.81
N CYS A 25 9.52 -25.80 5.66
CA CYS A 25 9.31 -26.74 6.76
C CYS A 25 10.52 -26.87 7.71
N GLN A 26 11.69 -26.30 7.36
CA GLN A 26 12.88 -26.34 8.22
C GLN A 26 12.91 -25.26 9.31
N ARG A 27 12.04 -24.24 9.26
CA ARG A 27 11.99 -23.20 10.31
C ARG A 27 11.07 -23.52 11.49
N LEU A 28 10.12 -24.44 11.32
CA LEU A 28 9.25 -24.90 12.41
C LEU A 28 9.88 -26.01 13.27
N TRP A 29 11.10 -26.47 12.95
CA TRP A 29 11.81 -27.53 13.69
C TRP A 29 12.99 -27.06 14.55
N ARG A 30 13.32 -25.75 14.56
CA ARG A 30 14.37 -25.21 15.44
C ARG A 30 13.85 -24.65 16.78
N HIS A 31 12.53 -24.54 16.96
CA HIS A 31 11.93 -24.10 18.23
C HIS A 31 11.20 -25.21 19.02
N SER A 32 11.19 -26.46 18.54
CA SER A 32 10.62 -27.61 19.29
C SER A 32 11.65 -28.68 19.67
N ALA A 33 12.94 -28.38 19.61
CA ALA A 33 14.03 -29.33 19.93
C ALA A 33 14.69 -29.06 21.29
N ALA A 34 13.93 -28.63 22.29
CA ALA A 34 14.40 -28.54 23.68
C ALA A 34 13.26 -28.78 24.68
N ALA A 35 12.49 -29.86 24.50
CA ALA A 35 11.70 -30.46 25.58
C ALA A 35 10.99 -31.72 25.08
N ARG A 36 11.53 -32.90 25.38
CA ARG A 36 10.82 -34.05 25.95
C ARG A 36 11.79 -35.25 26.03
N PRO A 37 12.01 -35.83 27.22
CA PRO A 37 12.63 -37.15 27.34
C PRO A 37 11.63 -38.24 26.94
N GLU A 38 12.18 -39.32 26.39
CA GLU A 38 11.48 -40.56 26.07
C GLU A 38 10.82 -41.17 27.30
N ALA A 39 9.51 -41.43 27.20
CA ALA A 39 8.82 -42.39 28.04
C ALA A 39 8.87 -43.75 27.35
N ALA A 40 9.79 -44.62 27.78
CA ALA A 40 9.71 -46.06 27.56
C ALA A 40 8.87 -46.66 28.70
N GLY A 41 7.77 -47.32 28.35
CA GLY A 41 6.78 -47.83 29.29
C GLY A 41 7.31 -48.90 30.23
N ARG A 42 6.78 -48.88 31.45
CA ARG A 42 6.54 -50.06 32.30
C ARG A 42 5.25 -49.84 33.08
N GLU A 43 4.51 -50.92 33.20
CA GLU A 43 3.17 -51.05 33.77
C GLU A 43 3.05 -50.61 35.24
N PRO A 44 1.83 -50.28 35.71
CA PRO A 44 1.57 -49.97 37.11
C PRO A 44 1.52 -51.26 37.94
N GLY A 45 2.67 -51.66 38.47
CA GLY A 45 2.79 -52.79 39.39
C GLY A 45 3.57 -52.39 40.63
N ALA A 46 2.88 -52.43 41.77
CA ALA A 46 3.44 -52.47 43.13
C ALA A 46 4.24 -51.24 43.60
N HIS A 47 3.58 -50.36 44.37
CA HIS A 47 4.27 -49.57 45.39
C HIS A 47 4.84 -50.56 46.42
N GLY A 48 6.11 -50.92 46.20
CA GLY A 48 6.88 -51.78 47.06
C GLY A 48 7.16 -51.08 48.38
N TRP A 49 6.35 -51.42 49.38
CA TRP A 49 6.77 -51.40 50.78
C TRP A 49 8.15 -52.06 50.87
N ARG A 50 9.16 -51.36 51.39
CA ARG A 50 10.43 -51.99 51.76
C ARG A 50 10.18 -52.91 52.96
N LEU A 51 9.71 -54.11 52.66
CA LEU A 51 9.83 -55.29 53.50
C LEU A 51 11.29 -55.77 53.41
N LEU A 52 12.05 -55.54 54.48
CA LEU A 52 13.25 -56.30 54.76
C LEU A 52 12.82 -57.53 55.58
N GLY A 53 12.76 -58.71 54.95
CA GLY A 53 12.78 -60.00 55.66
C GLY A 53 14.17 -60.63 55.53
N ALA A 54 14.71 -61.44 56.44
CA ALA A 54 14.23 -62.12 57.66
C ALA A 54 15.48 -62.79 58.32
N PRO A 55 15.39 -63.72 59.30
CA PRO A 55 14.52 -63.83 60.48
C PRO A 55 15.34 -63.95 61.78
N ALA A 56 14.77 -63.55 62.92
CA ALA A 56 15.08 -64.20 64.20
C ALA A 56 13.85 -64.13 65.09
N ALA A 57 13.69 -65.20 65.86
CA ALA A 57 12.52 -65.56 66.64
C ALA A 57 11.95 -64.47 67.57
N ASP A 58 10.65 -64.63 67.79
CA ASP A 58 9.96 -64.51 69.08
C ASP A 58 9.10 -63.25 69.34
N THR A 59 7.81 -63.55 69.56
CA THR A 59 6.76 -62.85 70.34
C THR A 59 6.58 -61.32 70.31
N GLY A 60 5.36 -60.89 69.93
CA GLY A 60 4.66 -59.76 70.56
C GLY A 60 4.37 -58.54 69.67
N ASN A 61 3.09 -58.14 69.62
CA ASN A 61 2.52 -56.92 68.99
C ASN A 61 3.53 -55.78 68.72
N GLY A 62 3.91 -55.58 67.45
CA GLY A 62 4.64 -54.39 67.02
C GLY A 62 3.68 -53.36 66.41
N GLU A 63 3.43 -52.27 67.11
CA GLU A 63 2.78 -51.09 66.51
C GLU A 63 3.65 -50.56 65.37
N GLN A 64 3.05 -50.40 64.18
CA GLN A 64 3.74 -49.95 62.99
C GLN A 64 3.98 -48.43 63.11
N LEU A 65 5.21 -48.05 63.46
CA LEU A 65 5.63 -46.65 63.62
C LEU A 65 6.03 -46.05 62.27
N TYR A 66 5.59 -44.82 62.00
CA TYR A 66 5.86 -44.09 60.76
C TYR A 66 6.71 -42.84 61.06
N GLU A 67 7.80 -42.62 60.33
CA GLU A 67 8.67 -41.45 60.54
C GLU A 67 8.31 -40.28 59.63
N CYS A 68 8.30 -39.07 60.21
CA CYS A 68 8.21 -37.82 59.48
C CYS A 68 9.48 -37.57 58.64
N PRO A 69 9.36 -37.37 57.32
CA PRO A 69 10.53 -37.16 56.46
C PRO A 69 11.18 -35.78 56.64
N ILE A 70 10.54 -34.85 57.36
CA ILE A 70 11.02 -33.46 57.53
C ILE A 70 11.84 -33.31 58.83
N CYS A 71 11.36 -33.88 59.93
CA CYS A 71 11.96 -33.74 61.26
C CYS A 71 12.29 -35.07 61.95
N SER A 72 12.02 -36.21 61.29
CA SER A 72 12.26 -37.57 61.79
C SER A 72 11.47 -37.95 63.06
N LEU A 73 10.39 -37.23 63.38
CA LEU A 73 9.47 -37.60 64.45
C LEU A 73 8.75 -38.91 64.11
N THR A 74 8.75 -39.86 65.05
CA THR A 74 8.10 -41.17 64.89
C THR A 74 6.66 -41.13 65.40
N CYS A 75 5.69 -41.39 64.53
CA CYS A 75 4.26 -41.35 64.80
C CYS A 75 3.67 -42.77 64.86
N THR A 76 2.71 -42.97 65.75
CA THR A 76 2.03 -44.26 65.97
C THR A 76 0.89 -44.54 64.99
N ASN A 77 0.48 -43.53 64.22
CA ASN A 77 -0.59 -43.64 63.23
C ASN A 77 -0.30 -42.73 62.03
N LEU A 78 -0.62 -43.20 60.82
CA LEU A 78 -0.55 -42.44 59.57
C LEU A 78 -1.34 -41.13 59.63
N GLN A 79 -2.49 -41.12 60.32
CA GLN A 79 -3.34 -39.93 60.38
C GLN A 79 -2.71 -38.79 61.21
N PHE A 80 -1.98 -39.14 62.28
CA PHE A 80 -1.21 -38.17 63.06
C PHE A 80 0.07 -37.74 62.34
N LEU A 81 0.66 -38.63 61.53
CA LEU A 81 1.79 -38.27 60.69
C LEU A 81 1.37 -37.28 59.61
N GLU A 82 0.20 -37.48 58.99
CA GLU A 82 -0.38 -36.57 58.00
C GLU A 82 -0.65 -35.19 58.62
N GLU A 83 -1.38 -35.12 59.74
CA GLU A 83 -1.61 -33.84 60.46
C GLU A 83 -0.30 -33.16 60.88
N HIS A 84 0.72 -33.92 61.28
CA HIS A 84 2.02 -33.37 61.66
C HIS A 84 2.84 -32.84 60.48
N VAL A 85 2.82 -33.55 59.35
CA VAL A 85 3.45 -33.08 58.11
C VAL A 85 2.74 -31.83 57.59
N ASP A 86 1.41 -31.78 57.70
CA ASP A 86 0.61 -30.61 57.33
C ASP A 86 0.96 -29.40 58.20
N LEU A 87 1.19 -29.58 59.52
CA LEU A 87 1.67 -28.51 60.39
C LEU A 87 3.06 -27.96 59.99
N HIS A 88 3.97 -28.79 59.48
CA HIS A 88 5.24 -28.32 58.93
C HIS A 88 5.04 -27.50 57.64
N LEU A 89 4.11 -27.93 56.78
CA LEU A 89 3.77 -27.21 55.55
C LEU A 89 3.08 -25.86 55.86
N GLU A 90 2.24 -25.83 56.89
CA GLU A 90 1.60 -24.61 57.39
C GLU A 90 2.59 -23.66 58.09
N GLU A 91 3.50 -24.15 58.95
CA GLU A 91 4.57 -23.32 59.55
C GLU A 91 5.53 -22.72 58.50
N HIS A 92 5.85 -23.48 57.44
CA HIS A 92 6.58 -22.95 56.30
C HIS A 92 5.77 -21.92 55.50
N SER A 93 4.44 -21.99 55.56
CA SER A 93 3.54 -20.99 54.99
C SER A 93 3.50 -19.70 55.82
N PHE A 94 3.68 -19.76 57.15
CA PHE A 94 3.76 -18.59 58.04
C PHE A 94 5.11 -17.83 57.98
N SER A 95 6.17 -18.40 57.39
CA SER A 95 7.37 -17.64 56.99
C SER A 95 7.14 -16.91 55.65
N GLU A 96 6.13 -16.04 55.61
CA GLU A 96 5.65 -15.23 54.46
C GLU A 96 6.67 -14.19 53.92
N GLY A 97 7.98 -14.45 54.02
CA GLY A 97 9.02 -13.63 53.39
C GLY A 97 9.46 -14.13 51.99
N GLY A 98 9.21 -15.40 51.67
CA GLY A 98 9.60 -16.01 50.38
C GLY A 98 8.63 -15.72 49.25
N ASN A 99 7.32 -15.87 49.48
CA ASN A 99 6.29 -15.71 48.46
C ASN A 99 6.16 -14.26 47.94
N MET A 100 6.40 -13.27 48.80
CA MET A 100 6.43 -11.86 48.40
C MET A 100 7.62 -11.55 47.47
N ARG A 101 8.80 -12.13 47.73
CA ARG A 101 9.99 -11.95 46.89
C ARG A 101 9.87 -12.64 45.54
N ASP A 102 9.25 -13.82 45.50
CA ASP A 102 9.02 -14.54 44.24
C ASP A 102 7.96 -13.83 43.39
N LEU A 103 6.91 -13.28 44.01
CA LEU A 103 5.92 -12.45 43.33
C LEU A 103 6.55 -11.13 42.83
N GLU A 104 7.38 -10.47 43.63
CA GLU A 104 8.12 -9.27 43.23
C GLU A 104 9.08 -9.56 42.07
N LEU A 105 9.80 -10.69 42.12
CA LEU A 105 10.69 -11.12 41.03
C LEU A 105 9.90 -11.42 39.76
N ALA A 106 8.78 -12.13 39.86
CA ALA A 106 7.91 -12.41 38.71
C ALA A 106 7.36 -11.11 38.10
N GLN A 107 6.96 -10.13 38.92
CA GLN A 107 6.53 -8.81 38.46
C GLN A 107 7.66 -8.03 37.79
N GLN A 108 8.90 -8.10 38.32
CA GLN A 108 10.07 -7.47 37.71
C GLN A 108 10.41 -8.09 36.36
N LEU A 109 10.41 -9.42 36.26
CA LEU A 109 10.64 -10.15 35.00
C LEU A 109 9.56 -9.81 33.97
N GLN A 110 8.28 -9.81 34.37
CA GLN A 110 7.19 -9.40 33.49
C GLN A 110 7.36 -7.95 33.01
N HIS A 111 7.73 -7.02 33.89
CA HIS A 111 7.96 -5.63 33.52
C HIS A 111 9.14 -5.47 32.55
N GLU A 112 10.21 -6.24 32.75
CA GLU A 112 11.38 -6.26 31.87
C GLU A 112 11.04 -6.87 30.50
N GLU A 113 10.34 -7.99 30.46
CA GLU A 113 9.83 -8.61 29.23
C GLU A 113 8.90 -7.66 28.47
N ASP A 114 7.93 -7.04 29.14
CA ASP A 114 7.03 -6.06 28.55
C ASP A 114 7.79 -4.84 28.01
N LYS A 115 8.81 -4.37 28.73
CA LYS A 115 9.67 -3.26 28.28
C LYS A 115 10.46 -3.65 27.05
N GLN A 116 11.01 -4.87 27.02
CA GLN A 116 11.78 -5.38 25.90
C GLN A 116 10.89 -5.57 24.67
N GLN A 117 9.68 -6.11 24.85
CA GLN A 117 8.68 -6.24 23.80
C GLN A 117 8.29 -4.86 23.23
N ARG A 118 8.01 -3.87 24.08
CA ARG A 118 7.71 -2.50 23.63
C ARG A 118 8.86 -1.90 22.80
N LEU A 119 10.10 -2.06 23.23
CA LEU A 119 11.27 -1.57 22.48
C LEU A 119 11.45 -2.27 21.12
N GLU A 120 11.17 -3.58 21.05
CA GLU A 120 11.21 -4.33 19.79
C GLU A 120 10.07 -3.93 18.84
N GLU A 121 8.87 -3.69 19.37
CA GLU A 121 7.73 -3.17 18.63
C GLU A 121 8.00 -1.77 18.08
N GLU A 122 8.50 -0.85 18.91
CA GLU A 122 8.90 0.50 18.48
C GLU A 122 9.99 0.46 17.39
N LYS A 123 10.98 -0.43 17.54
CA LYS A 123 12.02 -0.60 16.52
C LYS A 123 11.44 -1.10 15.20
N ARG A 124 10.56 -2.10 15.26
CA ARG A 124 9.89 -2.66 14.08
C ARG A 124 9.03 -1.62 13.39
N GLU A 125 8.23 -0.89 14.16
CA GLU A 125 7.37 0.18 13.66
C GLU A 125 8.19 1.29 13.00
N LYS A 126 9.30 1.71 13.63
CA LYS A 126 10.21 2.71 13.05
C LYS A 126 10.84 2.24 11.74
N GLU A 127 11.22 0.97 11.63
CA GLU A 127 11.75 0.38 10.40
C GLU A 127 10.68 0.28 9.30
N GLU A 128 9.47 -0.14 9.63
CA GLU A 128 8.34 -0.21 8.71
C GLU A 128 7.90 1.17 8.23
N PHE A 129 7.79 2.14 9.13
CA PHE A 129 7.49 3.53 8.82
C PHE A 129 8.52 4.11 7.84
N LYS A 130 9.82 3.88 8.08
CA LYS A 130 10.88 4.33 7.17
C LYS A 130 10.82 3.66 5.79
N LYS A 131 10.44 2.38 5.73
CA LYS A 131 10.22 1.67 4.45
C LYS A 131 9.03 2.26 3.69
N LEU A 132 7.93 2.55 4.38
CA LEU A 132 6.73 3.16 3.78
C LEU A 132 7.03 4.57 3.29
N GLN A 133 7.66 5.42 4.09
CA GLN A 133 8.08 6.76 3.67
C GLN A 133 8.90 6.71 2.38
N ARG A 134 9.83 5.76 2.27
CA ARG A 134 10.64 5.58 1.07
C ARG A 134 9.83 5.10 -0.13
N GLN A 135 8.90 4.16 0.08
CA GLN A 135 8.05 3.63 -0.97
C GLN A 135 7.16 4.72 -1.58
N TYR A 136 6.58 5.57 -0.75
CA TYR A 136 5.72 6.68 -1.17
C TYR A 136 6.50 7.96 -1.51
N GLY A 137 7.83 7.96 -1.40
CA GLY A 137 8.69 9.09 -1.77
C GLY A 137 8.62 10.29 -0.82
N LEU A 138 8.24 10.05 0.44
CA LEU A 138 8.11 11.02 1.53
C LEU A 138 9.31 11.02 2.49
N ASP A 139 10.37 10.29 2.17
CA ASP A 139 11.58 10.13 2.99
C ASP A 139 12.61 11.28 2.85
N SER A 140 12.26 12.33 2.12
CA SER A 140 13.15 13.48 1.81
C SER A 140 14.49 13.07 1.16
N SER A 141 14.56 11.90 0.49
CA SER A 141 15.81 11.38 -0.12
C SER A 141 16.22 12.05 -1.44
N GLY A 142 15.64 13.21 -1.76
CA GLY A 142 15.80 13.93 -3.02
C GLY A 142 14.74 13.58 -4.06
N GLY A 143 14.71 14.31 -5.17
CA GLY A 143 13.64 14.23 -6.16
C GLY A 143 14.12 13.80 -7.54
N TYR A 144 13.41 14.28 -8.57
CA TYR A 144 13.68 13.98 -9.97
C TYR A 144 15.14 14.20 -10.38
N LYS A 145 15.68 15.40 -10.12
CA LYS A 145 17.04 15.79 -10.51
C LYS A 145 18.09 14.85 -9.91
N GLN A 146 18.02 14.61 -8.60
CA GLN A 146 18.98 13.76 -7.90
C GLN A 146 18.90 12.32 -8.39
N GLN A 147 17.69 11.80 -8.61
CA GLN A 147 17.51 10.45 -9.14
C GLN A 147 18.03 10.31 -10.57
N PHE A 148 17.79 11.31 -11.43
CA PHE A 148 18.25 11.31 -12.81
C PHE A 148 19.77 11.25 -12.88
N LEU A 149 20.47 12.12 -12.13
CA LEU A 149 21.93 12.15 -12.06
C LEU A 149 22.51 10.83 -11.54
N LYS A 150 21.98 10.34 -10.41
CA LYS A 150 22.43 9.08 -9.79
C LYS A 150 22.24 7.87 -10.71
N ASN A 151 21.15 7.86 -11.48
CA ASN A 151 20.91 6.78 -12.43
C ASN A 151 21.82 6.89 -13.65
N MET A 152 22.13 8.09 -14.14
CA MET A 152 23.12 8.24 -15.21
C MET A 152 24.53 7.87 -14.76
N GLU A 153 24.95 8.27 -13.54
CA GLU A 153 26.23 7.85 -12.93
C GLU A 153 26.37 6.33 -12.95
N ARG A 154 25.33 5.61 -12.51
CA ARG A 154 25.30 4.14 -12.57
C ARG A 154 25.42 3.58 -13.99
N GLU A 155 24.90 4.26 -15.00
CA GLU A 155 25.04 3.82 -16.39
C GLU A 155 26.45 4.05 -16.94
N VAL A 156 27.13 5.12 -16.48
CA VAL A 156 28.56 5.35 -16.75
C VAL A 156 29.41 4.28 -16.08
N ASP A 157 29.18 3.99 -14.80
CA ASP A 157 29.91 2.96 -14.04
C ASP A 157 29.76 1.56 -14.66
N ARG A 158 28.62 1.29 -15.31
CA ARG A 158 28.34 0.03 -16.02
C ARG A 158 28.89 -0.01 -17.44
N GLY A 159 29.53 1.07 -17.93
CA GLY A 159 30.02 1.17 -19.29
C GLY A 159 28.91 1.26 -20.35
N ARG A 160 27.67 1.58 -19.97
CA ARG A 160 26.52 1.72 -20.88
C ARG A 160 26.27 3.17 -21.31
N MET A 161 27.00 4.13 -20.75
CA MET A 161 26.96 5.54 -21.09
C MET A 161 28.39 6.11 -21.09
N HIS A 162 28.75 6.86 -22.12
CA HIS A 162 30.04 7.52 -22.17
C HIS A 162 30.05 8.80 -21.30
N PRO A 163 31.16 9.17 -20.63
CA PRO A 163 31.22 10.38 -19.79
C PRO A 163 30.80 11.67 -20.52
N PHE A 164 31.18 11.81 -21.79
CA PHE A 164 30.72 12.94 -22.62
C PHE A 164 29.20 13.00 -22.74
N GLU A 165 28.56 11.83 -22.94
CA GLU A 165 27.11 11.72 -23.04
C GLU A 165 26.43 12.07 -21.70
N TYR A 166 27.02 11.67 -20.56
CA TYR A 166 26.54 12.07 -19.23
C TYR A 166 26.50 13.60 -19.10
N HIS A 167 27.58 14.29 -19.45
CA HIS A 167 27.65 15.75 -19.34
C HIS A 167 26.65 16.45 -20.26
N LYS A 168 26.50 15.97 -21.50
CA LYS A 168 25.49 16.48 -22.44
C LYS A 168 24.07 16.31 -21.87
N ARG A 169 23.69 15.08 -21.48
CA ARG A 169 22.35 14.80 -20.94
C ARG A 169 22.09 15.56 -19.63
N LYS A 170 23.11 15.76 -18.80
CA LYS A 170 23.04 16.59 -17.60
C LYS A 170 22.74 18.05 -17.94
N ALA A 171 23.39 18.63 -18.95
CA ALA A 171 23.13 19.99 -19.40
C ALA A 171 21.69 20.12 -19.94
N ASP A 172 21.27 19.25 -20.87
CA ASP A 172 19.91 19.24 -21.42
C ASP A 172 18.84 19.16 -20.32
N MET A 173 19.05 18.27 -19.33
CA MET A 173 18.16 18.11 -18.19
C MET A 173 18.10 19.40 -17.36
N MET A 174 19.25 20.03 -17.09
CA MET A 174 19.30 21.26 -16.30
C MET A 174 18.58 22.42 -17.00
N GLU A 175 18.72 22.55 -18.33
CA GLU A 175 17.99 23.53 -19.14
C GLU A 175 16.48 23.29 -19.09
N SER A 176 16.04 22.05 -19.32
CA SER A 176 14.63 21.67 -19.28
C SER A 176 13.99 21.97 -17.91
N LEU A 177 14.74 21.72 -16.82
CA LEU A 177 14.30 22.03 -15.47
C LEU A 177 14.26 23.55 -15.18
N ALA A 178 15.16 24.33 -15.78
CA ALA A 178 15.19 25.78 -15.62
C ALA A 178 14.01 26.45 -16.32
N VAL A 179 13.68 26.00 -17.54
CA VAL A 179 12.52 26.49 -18.29
C VAL A 179 11.20 25.90 -17.76
N GLY A 180 11.26 24.72 -17.14
CA GLY A 180 10.10 24.03 -16.59
C GLY A 180 9.32 23.20 -17.61
N ILE A 181 9.88 22.97 -18.80
CA ILE A 181 9.27 22.23 -19.91
C ILE A 181 9.83 20.81 -19.96
N ASP A 182 8.99 19.82 -20.27
CA ASP A 182 9.43 18.44 -20.48
C ASP A 182 10.29 18.34 -21.75
N ASP A 183 11.40 17.59 -21.70
CA ASP A 183 12.35 17.49 -22.81
C ASP A 183 11.84 16.65 -23.99
N GLY A 184 10.67 16.01 -23.85
CA GLY A 184 10.03 15.20 -24.87
C GLY A 184 10.77 13.91 -25.21
N LYS A 185 11.86 13.57 -24.51
CA LYS A 185 12.68 12.37 -24.85
C LYS A 185 11.93 11.06 -24.57
N THR A 186 10.91 11.08 -23.72
CA THR A 186 10.06 9.92 -23.41
C THR A 186 8.70 9.97 -24.08
N LYS A 187 8.52 10.89 -25.04
CA LYS A 187 7.27 11.11 -25.76
C LYS A 187 7.13 10.20 -26.98
N THR A 188 5.93 9.67 -27.21
CA THR A 188 5.55 8.99 -28.46
C THR A 188 4.21 9.52 -28.96
N SER A 189 4.22 10.16 -30.13
CA SER A 189 3.04 10.77 -30.77
C SER A 189 2.47 9.88 -31.87
N GLY A 190 1.22 10.16 -32.30
CA GLY A 190 0.61 9.50 -33.47
C GLY A 190 -0.06 8.15 -33.19
N VAL A 191 -0.14 7.73 -31.93
CA VAL A 191 -0.64 6.40 -31.56
C VAL A 191 -2.15 6.30 -31.76
N ILE A 192 -2.92 7.35 -31.46
CA ILE A 192 -4.38 7.35 -31.63
C ILE A 192 -4.74 7.26 -33.11
N GLU A 193 -4.03 7.98 -33.96
CA GLU A 193 -4.17 7.97 -35.41
C GLU A 193 -3.81 6.61 -36.01
N ALA A 194 -2.74 5.98 -35.50
CA ALA A 194 -2.38 4.62 -35.86
C ALA A 194 -3.46 3.60 -35.45
N LEU A 195 -4.04 3.74 -34.24
CA LEU A 195 -5.15 2.91 -33.78
C LEU A 195 -6.39 3.11 -34.65
N CYS A 196 -6.73 4.35 -35.01
CA CYS A 196 -7.85 4.65 -35.90
C CYS A 196 -7.71 3.92 -37.24
N LYS A 197 -6.55 4.04 -37.90
CA LYS A 197 -6.22 3.33 -39.15
C LYS A 197 -6.30 1.81 -38.97
N TYR A 198 -5.77 1.30 -37.86
CA TYR A 198 -5.81 -0.13 -37.55
C TYR A 198 -7.26 -0.65 -37.45
N TYR A 199 -8.14 0.00 -36.69
CA TYR A 199 -9.51 -0.48 -36.53
C TYR A 199 -10.38 -0.34 -37.78
N GLN A 200 -10.08 0.63 -38.64
CA GLN A 200 -10.72 0.80 -39.95
C GLN A 200 -10.40 -0.39 -40.87
N ASN A 201 -9.12 -0.79 -40.94
CA ASN A 201 -8.66 -1.80 -41.89
C ASN A 201 -8.71 -3.23 -41.34
N GLU A 202 -8.45 -3.41 -40.04
CA GLU A 202 -8.13 -4.70 -39.44
C GLU A 202 -8.81 -4.90 -38.07
N ASN A 203 -10.06 -5.39 -38.07
CA ASN A 203 -10.54 -6.20 -36.94
C ASN A 203 -11.88 -6.88 -37.23
N LYS A 204 -11.94 -8.20 -37.19
CA LYS A 204 -13.20 -8.95 -37.34
C LYS A 204 -13.98 -9.11 -36.02
N ASP A 205 -13.36 -8.94 -34.85
CA ASP A 205 -13.98 -9.25 -33.55
C ASP A 205 -14.51 -8.00 -32.80
N VAL A 206 -14.06 -6.81 -33.18
CA VAL A 206 -14.55 -5.54 -32.62
C VAL A 206 -15.81 -5.11 -33.37
N ARG A 207 -16.93 -4.97 -32.62
CA ARG A 207 -18.20 -4.43 -33.14
C ARG A 207 -18.10 -2.92 -33.32
N ARG A 208 -17.60 -2.23 -32.29
CA ARG A 208 -17.36 -0.78 -32.30
C ARG A 208 -16.19 -0.45 -31.39
N VAL A 209 -15.47 0.62 -31.72
CA VAL A 209 -14.44 1.20 -30.87
C VAL A 209 -14.62 2.70 -30.81
N TRP A 210 -14.43 3.26 -29.61
CA TRP A 210 -14.37 4.70 -29.40
C TRP A 210 -12.97 5.04 -28.88
N LEU A 211 -12.33 6.00 -29.52
CA LEU A 211 -11.02 6.52 -29.16
C LEU A 211 -11.18 7.96 -28.65
N SER A 212 -10.33 8.34 -27.70
CA SER A 212 -10.22 9.74 -27.27
C SER A 212 -9.76 10.65 -28.41
N ALA A 213 -9.78 11.95 -28.15
CA ALA A 213 -9.00 12.92 -28.93
C ALA A 213 -7.51 12.52 -28.97
N GLY A 214 -6.73 13.14 -29.86
CA GLY A 214 -5.29 12.90 -29.99
C GLY A 214 -4.57 12.96 -28.65
N VAL A 215 -3.67 12.00 -28.38
CA VAL A 215 -2.92 11.87 -27.11
C VAL A 215 -1.48 11.50 -27.43
N ASP A 216 -0.54 12.28 -26.89
CA ASP A 216 0.86 11.90 -26.83
C ASP A 216 1.07 10.97 -25.64
N HIS A 217 1.74 9.85 -25.85
CA HIS A 217 2.17 8.95 -24.77
C HIS A 217 3.46 9.47 -24.13
N PHE A 218 3.54 9.42 -22.80
CA PHE A 218 4.75 9.75 -22.04
C PHE A 218 5.11 8.62 -21.10
N HIS A 219 6.36 8.14 -21.16
CA HIS A 219 6.87 7.17 -20.19
C HIS A 219 7.84 7.78 -19.18
N SER A 220 8.10 7.02 -18.11
CA SER A 220 9.06 7.46 -17.08
C SER A 220 10.49 7.52 -17.63
N SER A 221 11.18 8.61 -17.31
CA SER A 221 12.60 8.80 -17.56
C SER A 221 13.45 8.17 -16.45
N LEU A 222 14.77 8.35 -16.51
CA LEU A 222 15.66 7.97 -15.40
C LEU A 222 15.36 8.73 -14.09
N GLY A 223 14.76 9.91 -14.16
CA GLY A 223 14.48 10.77 -13.00
C GLY A 223 13.23 10.38 -12.22
N ASP A 224 12.25 9.77 -12.88
CA ASP A 224 10.93 9.49 -12.31
C ASP A 224 10.51 8.01 -12.35
N LYS A 225 11.33 7.13 -12.93
CA LYS A 225 11.06 5.69 -12.92
C LYS A 225 10.83 5.19 -11.50
N GLY A 226 9.68 4.55 -11.30
CA GLY A 226 9.23 3.97 -10.02
C GLY A 226 8.27 4.83 -9.21
N TRP A 227 8.02 6.09 -9.59
CA TRP A 227 7.12 6.98 -8.85
C TRP A 227 6.38 8.02 -9.71
N GLY A 228 6.84 8.26 -10.94
CA GLY A 228 6.34 9.31 -11.83
C GLY A 228 4.98 9.06 -12.49
N CYS A 229 4.32 7.92 -12.25
CA CYS A 229 3.15 7.50 -13.03
C CYS A 229 2.03 8.56 -13.05
N GLY A 230 1.63 9.12 -11.90
CA GLY A 230 0.57 10.13 -11.84
C GLY A 230 0.90 11.38 -12.67
N TYR A 231 2.13 11.87 -12.56
CA TYR A 231 2.61 13.02 -13.32
C TYR A 231 2.67 12.74 -14.83
N ARG A 232 3.13 11.55 -15.25
CA ARG A 232 3.16 11.17 -16.67
C ARG A 232 1.76 11.00 -17.26
N ASN A 233 0.81 10.44 -16.50
CA ASN A 233 -0.58 10.38 -16.94
C ASN A 233 -1.22 11.78 -17.02
N PHE A 234 -0.83 12.72 -16.16
CA PHE A 234 -1.20 14.13 -16.33
C PHE A 234 -0.63 14.73 -17.62
N GLN A 235 0.65 14.49 -17.94
CA GLN A 235 1.23 14.95 -19.21
C GLN A 235 0.48 14.38 -20.42
N MET A 236 0.10 13.09 -20.38
CA MET A 236 -0.71 12.48 -21.43
C MET A 236 -2.09 13.16 -21.54
N LEU A 237 -2.80 13.37 -20.43
CA LEU A 237 -4.07 14.08 -20.41
C LEU A 237 -3.94 15.50 -20.97
N LEU A 238 -2.98 16.26 -20.47
CA LEU A 238 -2.72 17.65 -20.88
C LEU A 238 -2.36 17.73 -22.37
N SER A 239 -1.61 16.77 -22.91
CA SER A 239 -1.28 16.74 -24.34
C SER A 239 -2.51 16.69 -25.24
N SER A 240 -3.59 16.06 -24.78
CA SER A 240 -4.86 16.02 -25.49
C SER A 240 -5.62 17.33 -25.37
N LEU A 241 -5.62 17.93 -24.18
CA LEU A 241 -6.26 19.23 -23.93
C LEU A 241 -5.62 20.35 -24.75
N LEU A 242 -4.29 20.35 -24.88
CA LEU A 242 -3.55 21.35 -25.67
C LEU A 242 -3.82 21.26 -27.19
N GLN A 243 -4.31 20.12 -27.68
CA GLN A 243 -4.71 19.95 -29.07
C GLN A 243 -6.17 20.36 -29.31
N ASN A 244 -6.94 20.56 -28.25
CA ASN A 244 -8.35 20.89 -28.34
C ASN A 244 -8.55 22.39 -28.11
N SER A 245 -9.00 23.09 -29.16
CA SER A 245 -9.16 24.53 -29.18
C SER A 245 -10.09 25.08 -28.11
N LEU A 246 -10.99 24.24 -27.56
CA LEU A 246 -11.83 24.59 -26.42
C LEU A 246 -11.01 25.09 -25.24
N TYR A 247 -9.85 24.49 -24.95
CA TYR A 247 -9.06 24.78 -23.75
C TYR A 247 -7.98 25.85 -23.96
N ASN A 248 -7.86 26.43 -25.15
CA ASN A 248 -6.77 27.37 -25.48
C ASN A 248 -6.71 28.57 -24.52
N ASP A 249 -7.87 29.09 -24.11
CA ASP A 249 -7.92 30.27 -23.24
C ASP A 249 -7.47 29.98 -21.81
N CYS A 250 -7.85 28.82 -21.24
CA CYS A 250 -7.43 28.47 -19.88
C CYS A 250 -6.01 27.88 -19.82
N LEU A 251 -5.50 27.35 -20.93
CA LEU A 251 -4.15 26.78 -21.04
C LEU A 251 -3.13 27.73 -21.69
N ARG A 252 -3.48 29.00 -21.90
CA ARG A 252 -2.59 29.99 -22.54
C ARG A 252 -1.20 30.08 -21.91
N ASP A 253 -1.14 30.04 -20.58
CA ASP A 253 0.11 30.12 -19.81
C ASP A 253 0.82 28.75 -19.67
N THR A 254 0.17 27.67 -20.12
CA THR A 254 0.70 26.30 -20.13
C THR A 254 0.67 25.73 -21.56
N ALA A 255 1.14 26.51 -22.55
CA ALA A 255 1.11 26.12 -23.96
C ALA A 255 2.00 24.88 -24.28
N LEU A 256 2.90 24.49 -23.38
CA LEU A 256 3.82 23.38 -23.53
C LEU A 256 3.71 22.42 -22.35
N ILE A 257 4.10 21.16 -22.57
CA ILE A 257 4.04 20.12 -21.55
C ILE A 257 5.05 20.43 -20.43
N PRO A 258 4.60 20.61 -19.18
CA PRO A 258 5.49 20.90 -18.05
C PRO A 258 6.32 19.66 -17.68
N SER A 259 7.55 19.89 -17.24
CA SER A 259 8.39 18.85 -16.64
C SER A 259 7.82 18.37 -15.30
N ILE A 260 8.23 17.18 -14.83
CA ILE A 260 7.75 16.62 -13.54
C ILE A 260 7.94 17.62 -12.38
N PRO A 261 9.10 18.28 -12.19
CA PRO A 261 9.24 19.26 -11.12
C PRO A 261 8.39 20.53 -11.29
N LYS A 262 8.05 20.90 -12.53
CA LYS A 262 7.10 21.99 -12.79
C LYS A 262 5.68 21.57 -12.42
N ILE A 263 5.26 20.34 -12.73
CA ILE A 263 3.96 19.80 -12.30
C ILE A 263 3.86 19.79 -10.77
N GLN A 264 4.92 19.34 -10.07
CA GLN A 264 4.99 19.42 -8.60
C GLN A 264 4.77 20.85 -8.10
N SER A 265 5.41 21.85 -8.72
CA SER A 265 5.18 23.26 -8.39
C SER A 265 3.75 23.70 -8.64
N MET A 266 3.14 23.32 -9.77
CA MET A 266 1.77 23.72 -10.11
C MET A 266 0.74 23.14 -9.13
N ILE A 267 0.96 21.92 -8.63
CA ILE A 267 0.14 21.33 -7.57
C ILE A 267 0.32 22.11 -6.25
N GLU A 268 1.56 22.43 -5.88
CA GLU A 268 1.82 23.28 -4.70
C GLU A 268 1.17 24.66 -4.82
N ASP A 269 1.14 25.24 -6.02
CA ASP A 269 0.49 26.53 -6.27
C ASP A 269 -1.04 26.40 -6.16
N ALA A 270 -1.64 25.30 -6.64
CA ALA A 270 -3.06 24.99 -6.39
C ALA A 270 -3.36 24.89 -4.89
N TRP A 271 -2.49 24.24 -4.10
CA TRP A 271 -2.67 24.18 -2.64
C TRP A 271 -2.62 25.56 -1.99
N LYS A 272 -1.71 26.44 -2.43
CA LYS A 272 -1.64 27.83 -1.94
C LYS A 272 -2.88 28.64 -2.31
N GLU A 273 -3.53 28.34 -3.44
CA GLU A 273 -4.82 28.93 -3.82
C GLU A 273 -5.99 28.43 -2.95
N GLY A 274 -5.79 27.39 -2.12
CA GLY A 274 -6.80 26.83 -1.21
C GLY A 274 -7.43 25.52 -1.68
N PHE A 275 -6.90 24.90 -2.75
CA PHE A 275 -7.35 23.57 -3.15
C PHE A 275 -6.80 22.49 -2.21
N ASP A 276 -7.66 21.58 -1.76
CA ASP A 276 -7.33 20.37 -0.99
C ASP A 276 -6.26 20.53 0.11
N PRO A 277 -6.50 21.37 1.14
CA PRO A 277 -5.55 21.57 2.23
C PRO A 277 -5.28 20.28 3.02
N HIS A 278 -6.24 19.36 3.06
CA HIS A 278 -6.05 18.04 3.66
C HIS A 278 -5.08 17.20 2.82
N GLY A 279 -5.30 17.07 1.51
CA GLY A 279 -4.34 16.47 0.58
C GLY A 279 -2.94 17.05 0.73
N ALA A 280 -2.81 18.37 0.72
CA ALA A 280 -1.54 19.07 0.91
C ALA A 280 -0.81 18.66 2.20
N SER A 281 -1.54 18.54 3.31
CA SER A 281 -0.97 18.13 4.60
C SER A 281 -0.36 16.73 4.59
N HIS A 282 -0.93 15.78 3.84
CA HIS A 282 -0.38 14.43 3.70
C HIS A 282 1.00 14.43 3.03
N PHE A 283 1.28 15.44 2.20
CA PHE A 283 2.56 15.63 1.54
C PHE A 283 3.48 16.61 2.27
N ASN A 284 3.21 16.93 3.54
CA ASN A 284 3.92 17.99 4.28
C ASN A 284 3.94 19.33 3.51
N ASN A 285 2.88 19.61 2.75
CA ASN A 285 2.72 20.78 1.88
C ASN A 285 3.85 20.95 0.84
N ARG A 286 4.50 19.85 0.42
CA ARG A 286 5.65 19.90 -0.50
C ARG A 286 5.76 18.66 -1.37
N LEU A 287 5.80 18.87 -2.68
CA LEU A 287 6.14 17.87 -3.69
C LEU A 287 7.50 18.13 -4.33
N ARG A 288 7.90 19.39 -4.50
CA ARG A 288 9.16 19.74 -5.15
C ARG A 288 10.34 19.15 -4.40
N GLY A 289 11.19 18.46 -5.14
CA GLY A 289 12.37 17.81 -4.58
C GLY A 289 12.07 16.50 -3.83
N SER A 290 10.84 15.99 -3.89
CA SER A 290 10.47 14.66 -3.42
C SER A 290 10.22 13.71 -4.60
N LYS A 291 9.90 12.46 -4.27
CA LYS A 291 9.46 11.41 -5.20
C LYS A 291 8.01 10.99 -4.90
N ALA A 292 7.26 11.92 -4.32
CA ALA A 292 5.93 11.67 -3.81
C ALA A 292 5.01 11.09 -4.89
N TRP A 293 4.35 9.99 -4.54
CA TRP A 293 3.31 9.40 -5.36
C TRP A 293 2.07 10.28 -5.25
N ILE A 294 1.51 10.70 -6.39
CA ILE A 294 0.28 11.49 -6.45
C ILE A 294 -0.88 10.64 -6.98
N GLY A 295 -2.11 11.04 -6.65
CA GLY A 295 -3.33 10.37 -7.03
C GLY A 295 -4.32 11.27 -7.77
N ALA A 296 -5.56 10.81 -7.85
CA ALA A 296 -6.64 11.53 -8.51
C ALA A 296 -6.93 12.92 -7.87
N CYS A 297 -6.73 13.06 -6.56
CA CYS A 297 -6.96 14.31 -5.83
C CYS A 297 -6.01 15.43 -6.26
N GLU A 298 -4.72 15.15 -6.39
CA GLU A 298 -3.74 16.15 -6.88
C GLU A 298 -4.01 16.51 -8.34
N ILE A 299 -4.39 15.53 -9.17
CA ILE A 299 -4.75 15.77 -10.58
C ILE A 299 -6.00 16.65 -10.69
N TYR A 300 -7.03 16.37 -9.88
CA TYR A 300 -8.24 17.20 -9.82
C TYR A 300 -7.93 18.62 -9.37
N SER A 301 -7.14 18.79 -8.30
CA SER A 301 -6.74 20.10 -7.78
C SER A 301 -5.99 20.91 -8.83
N LEU A 302 -5.05 20.27 -9.54
CA LEU A 302 -4.28 20.88 -10.61
C LEU A 302 -5.14 21.27 -11.83
N LEU A 303 -6.01 20.39 -12.31
CA LEU A 303 -6.89 20.72 -13.44
C LEU A 303 -7.85 21.85 -13.07
N THR A 304 -8.42 21.81 -11.87
CA THR A 304 -9.37 22.83 -11.39
C THR A 304 -8.70 24.19 -11.20
N SER A 305 -7.45 24.23 -10.70
CA SER A 305 -6.70 25.49 -10.61
C SER A 305 -6.43 26.11 -11.98
N LEU A 306 -6.24 25.29 -13.01
CA LEU A 306 -6.14 25.68 -14.42
C LEU A 306 -7.51 25.97 -15.09
N ARG A 307 -8.59 26.09 -14.31
CA ARG A 307 -9.97 26.32 -14.81
C ARG A 307 -10.48 25.21 -15.73
N ILE A 308 -9.97 23.99 -15.61
CA ILE A 308 -10.48 22.83 -16.33
C ILE A 308 -11.54 22.16 -15.46
N LYS A 309 -12.77 22.05 -16.00
CA LYS A 309 -13.85 21.34 -15.35
C LYS A 309 -13.57 19.86 -15.45
N CYS A 310 -13.46 19.21 -14.30
CA CYS A 310 -13.25 17.77 -14.22
C CYS A 310 -13.97 17.20 -13.00
N GLN A 311 -14.06 15.88 -12.92
CA GLN A 311 -14.69 15.18 -11.81
C GLN A 311 -13.91 13.91 -11.46
N ILE A 312 -13.87 13.60 -10.16
CA ILE A 312 -13.38 12.31 -9.65
C ILE A 312 -14.58 11.38 -9.49
N ILE A 313 -14.47 10.17 -10.03
CA ILE A 313 -15.43 9.08 -9.78
C ILE A 313 -14.68 7.96 -9.06
N ASP A 314 -15.19 7.58 -7.89
CA ASP A 314 -14.61 6.55 -7.04
C ASP A 314 -15.37 5.22 -7.14
N PHE A 315 -14.73 4.23 -7.77
CA PHE A 315 -15.16 2.84 -7.77
C PHE A 315 -14.51 2.12 -6.58
N HIS A 316 -15.01 2.45 -5.39
CA HIS A 316 -14.42 2.08 -4.10
C HIS A 316 -14.46 0.57 -3.77
N LYS A 317 -15.18 -0.25 -4.56
CA LYS A 317 -15.21 -1.71 -4.43
C LYS A 317 -15.58 -2.37 -5.77
N PRO A 318 -15.20 -3.64 -5.99
CA PRO A 318 -15.65 -4.40 -7.15
C PRO A 318 -17.18 -4.50 -7.22
N THR A 319 -17.72 -4.41 -8.43
CA THR A 319 -19.17 -4.44 -8.69
C THR A 319 -19.61 -5.65 -9.51
N GLY A 320 -18.70 -6.60 -9.77
CA GLY A 320 -18.95 -7.77 -10.59
C GLY A 320 -18.32 -9.04 -10.01
N PRO A 321 -18.61 -10.20 -10.61
CA PRO A 321 -18.11 -11.49 -10.14
C PRO A 321 -16.58 -11.55 -10.17
N ALA A 322 -15.99 -12.38 -9.31
CA ALA A 322 -14.54 -12.59 -9.23
C ALA A 322 -13.71 -11.30 -9.07
N GLY A 323 -14.25 -10.30 -8.35
CA GLY A 323 -13.56 -9.04 -8.08
C GLY A 323 -13.46 -8.10 -9.28
N THR A 324 -14.36 -8.21 -10.25
CA THR A 324 -14.35 -7.36 -11.45
C THR A 324 -15.11 -6.04 -11.27
N HIS A 325 -14.87 -5.07 -12.16
CA HIS A 325 -15.45 -3.72 -12.11
C HIS A 325 -16.31 -3.38 -13.35
N PRO A 326 -17.44 -4.07 -13.62
CA PRO A 326 -18.28 -3.76 -14.78
C PRO A 326 -18.80 -2.31 -14.78
N ARG A 327 -19.08 -1.71 -13.61
CA ARG A 327 -19.58 -0.32 -13.54
C ARG A 327 -18.55 0.71 -14.01
N LEU A 328 -17.25 0.46 -13.79
CA LEU A 328 -16.17 1.27 -14.33
C LEU A 328 -16.19 1.24 -15.86
N PHE A 329 -16.30 0.05 -16.45
CA PHE A 329 -16.33 -0.12 -17.90
C PHE A 329 -17.58 0.51 -18.52
N GLU A 330 -18.75 0.34 -17.89
CA GLU A 330 -20.00 0.98 -18.34
C GLU A 330 -19.94 2.51 -18.26
N TRP A 331 -19.34 3.06 -17.20
CA TRP A 331 -19.16 4.50 -17.06
C TRP A 331 -18.26 5.04 -18.18
N ILE A 332 -17.12 4.39 -18.43
CA ILE A 332 -16.20 4.76 -19.51
C ILE A 332 -16.85 4.62 -20.89
N LEU A 333 -17.65 3.58 -21.09
CA LEU A 333 -18.41 3.39 -22.33
C LEU A 333 -19.34 4.58 -22.56
N ARG A 334 -20.13 4.97 -21.55
CA ARG A 334 -21.02 6.14 -21.65
C ARG A 334 -20.24 7.41 -21.92
N TYR A 335 -19.12 7.61 -21.22
CA TYR A 335 -18.26 8.76 -21.46
C TYR A 335 -17.85 8.87 -22.92
N TYR A 336 -17.37 7.81 -23.56
CA TYR A 336 -16.94 7.89 -24.96
C TYR A 336 -18.07 7.76 -25.99
N SER A 337 -19.23 7.18 -25.62
CA SER A 337 -20.33 6.94 -26.56
C SER A 337 -21.38 8.06 -26.60
N THR A 338 -21.20 9.15 -25.85
CA THR A 338 -22.19 10.22 -25.73
C THR A 338 -22.35 10.99 -27.05
N ASP A 339 -21.26 11.15 -27.80
CA ASP A 339 -21.25 11.82 -29.09
C ASP A 339 -21.68 10.80 -30.15
N ASN A 340 -23.00 10.71 -30.39
CA ASN A 340 -23.65 9.68 -31.20
C ASN A 340 -23.40 9.90 -32.71
N GLU A 341 -22.14 9.84 -33.12
CA GLU A 341 -21.70 10.03 -34.51
C GLU A 341 -21.92 8.75 -35.34
N GLY A 342 -23.20 8.47 -35.65
CA GLY A 342 -23.59 7.50 -36.67
C GLY A 342 -23.22 6.03 -36.40
N ALA A 343 -23.54 5.18 -37.38
CA ALA A 343 -23.35 3.73 -37.30
C ALA A 343 -21.92 3.26 -37.64
N THR A 344 -20.91 4.13 -37.47
CA THR A 344 -19.53 3.79 -37.83
C THR A 344 -18.92 2.80 -36.83
N LYS A 345 -18.00 1.97 -37.33
CA LYS A 345 -17.27 0.98 -36.52
C LYS A 345 -16.22 1.65 -35.61
N VAL A 346 -15.60 2.73 -36.09
CA VAL A 346 -14.50 3.43 -35.42
C VAL A 346 -14.91 4.87 -35.22
N VAL A 347 -14.99 5.30 -33.96
CA VAL A 347 -15.34 6.67 -33.58
C VAL A 347 -14.13 7.31 -32.92
N CYS A 348 -13.57 8.35 -33.54
CA CYS A 348 -12.55 9.19 -32.91
C CYS A 348 -13.25 10.40 -32.32
N THR A 349 -13.40 10.42 -31.00
CA THR A 349 -14.15 11.47 -30.30
C THR A 349 -13.30 12.71 -30.11
N SER A 350 -13.94 13.85 -29.82
CA SER A 350 -13.26 15.06 -29.32
C SER A 350 -12.98 15.02 -27.81
N ARG A 351 -13.39 13.94 -27.12
CA ARG A 351 -13.28 13.82 -25.67
C ARG A 351 -11.84 13.55 -25.23
N PRO A 352 -11.37 14.23 -24.16
CA PRO A 352 -10.06 13.94 -23.58
C PRO A 352 -9.96 12.50 -23.06
N PRO A 353 -8.74 11.95 -22.93
CA PRO A 353 -8.55 10.67 -22.28
C PRO A 353 -8.89 10.74 -20.77
N ILE A 354 -9.04 9.58 -20.12
CA ILE A 354 -9.39 9.51 -18.70
C ILE A 354 -8.17 9.08 -17.88
N TYR A 355 -7.86 9.81 -16.81
CA TYR A 355 -6.88 9.37 -15.82
C TYR A 355 -7.47 8.24 -14.97
N LEU A 356 -6.75 7.12 -14.81
CA LEU A 356 -7.18 5.96 -14.04
C LEU A 356 -6.17 5.61 -12.95
N GLN A 357 -6.58 5.72 -11.69
CA GLN A 357 -5.82 5.37 -10.51
C GLN A 357 -6.25 4.00 -9.95
N HIS A 358 -5.30 3.22 -9.46
CA HIS A 358 -5.52 2.22 -8.43
C HIS A 358 -4.39 2.29 -7.40
N GLN A 359 -4.41 1.44 -6.37
CA GLN A 359 -3.33 1.43 -5.39
C GLN A 359 -1.98 1.17 -6.06
N GLY A 360 -1.08 2.15 -5.90
CA GLY A 360 0.33 2.08 -6.30
C GLY A 360 0.67 2.29 -7.78
N HIS A 361 -0.30 2.50 -8.66
CA HIS A 361 -0.01 2.88 -10.06
C HIS A 361 -1.21 3.61 -10.70
N SER A 362 -0.92 4.39 -11.73
CA SER A 362 -1.93 5.02 -12.57
C SER A 362 -1.64 4.85 -14.05
N ARG A 363 -2.70 4.92 -14.85
CA ARG A 363 -2.71 4.73 -16.31
C ARG A 363 -3.68 5.71 -16.96
N THR A 364 -3.60 5.85 -18.28
CA THR A 364 -4.51 6.72 -19.05
C THR A 364 -5.40 5.87 -19.97
N VAL A 365 -6.71 5.97 -19.83
CA VAL A 365 -7.68 5.33 -20.73
C VAL A 365 -7.83 6.19 -21.97
N VAL A 366 -7.47 5.65 -23.13
CA VAL A 366 -7.52 6.36 -24.43
C VAL A 366 -8.63 5.85 -25.35
N GLY A 367 -9.43 4.90 -24.87
CA GLY A 367 -10.56 4.38 -25.63
C GLY A 367 -11.15 3.12 -25.03
N ILE A 368 -12.21 2.65 -25.68
CA ILE A 368 -12.94 1.44 -25.30
C ILE A 368 -13.43 0.72 -26.55
N GLU A 369 -13.23 -0.60 -26.57
CA GLU A 369 -13.77 -1.50 -27.57
C GLU A 369 -15.03 -2.19 -27.01
N GLU A 370 -16.04 -2.30 -27.86
CA GLU A 370 -17.12 -3.27 -27.70
C GLU A 370 -16.94 -4.39 -28.72
N LYS A 371 -16.75 -5.61 -28.21
CA LYS A 371 -16.62 -6.82 -29.01
C LYS A 371 -17.97 -7.27 -29.57
N LYS A 372 -17.95 -8.13 -30.59
CA LYS A 372 -19.18 -8.73 -31.16
C LYS A 372 -19.99 -9.54 -30.14
N ASN A 373 -19.31 -10.18 -29.20
CA ASN A 373 -19.93 -10.88 -28.07
C ASN A 373 -20.42 -9.94 -26.95
N LYS A 374 -20.45 -8.62 -27.19
CA LYS A 374 -20.85 -7.55 -26.25
C LYS A 374 -19.92 -7.37 -25.05
N THR A 375 -18.76 -8.03 -25.00
CA THR A 375 -17.76 -7.77 -23.96
C THR A 375 -17.03 -6.45 -24.22
N LEU A 376 -16.65 -5.77 -23.13
CA LEU A 376 -15.94 -4.51 -23.18
C LEU A 376 -14.44 -4.70 -22.93
N CYS A 377 -13.62 -3.91 -23.62
CA CYS A 377 -12.17 -3.91 -23.47
C CYS A 377 -11.66 -2.46 -23.46
N LEU A 378 -10.98 -2.05 -22.40
CA LEU A 378 -10.34 -0.73 -22.34
C LEU A 378 -9.04 -0.72 -23.13
N LEU A 379 -8.72 0.43 -23.70
CA LEU A 379 -7.41 0.73 -24.29
C LEU A 379 -6.67 1.66 -23.34
N LEU A 380 -5.58 1.16 -22.76
CA LEU A 380 -4.80 1.89 -21.75
C LEU A 380 -3.41 2.22 -22.24
N PHE A 381 -3.01 3.48 -22.05
CA PHE A 381 -1.62 3.89 -22.05
C PHE A 381 -1.03 3.74 -20.66
N ASP A 382 0.16 3.14 -20.59
CA ASP A 382 0.89 2.93 -19.36
C ASP A 382 2.20 3.74 -19.39
N PRO A 383 2.47 4.63 -18.42
CA PRO A 383 3.73 5.37 -18.36
C PRO A 383 4.95 4.49 -18.02
N GLY A 384 4.74 3.21 -17.69
CA GLY A 384 5.80 2.21 -17.61
C GLY A 384 6.18 1.58 -18.95
N CYS A 385 5.37 1.77 -20.00
CA CYS A 385 5.64 1.25 -21.34
C CYS A 385 6.74 2.10 -22.02
N PRO A 386 7.89 1.56 -22.43
CA PRO A 386 8.95 2.35 -23.04
C PRO A 386 8.63 2.73 -24.49
N SER A 387 9.25 3.80 -25.01
CA SER A 387 8.99 4.29 -26.38
C SER A 387 9.17 3.20 -27.44
N GLN A 388 10.12 2.27 -27.30
CA GLN A 388 10.32 1.20 -28.28
C GLN A 388 9.07 0.32 -28.46
N GLU A 389 8.32 0.05 -27.39
CA GLU A 389 7.09 -0.75 -27.46
C GLU A 389 5.95 0.06 -28.07
N MET A 390 5.82 1.34 -27.71
CA MET A 390 4.81 2.22 -28.30
C MET A 390 5.04 2.46 -29.79
N GLN A 391 6.30 2.56 -30.22
CA GLN A 391 6.69 2.70 -31.63
C GLN A 391 6.31 1.48 -32.48
N LYS A 392 6.16 0.29 -31.88
CA LYS A 392 5.65 -0.89 -32.60
C LYS A 392 4.19 -0.72 -33.02
N LEU A 393 3.41 0.09 -32.31
CA LEU A 393 2.02 0.38 -32.69
C LEU A 393 1.92 1.30 -33.91
N LEU A 394 2.96 2.10 -34.16
CA LEU A 394 3.04 2.98 -35.33
C LEU A 394 3.45 2.23 -36.60
N LYS A 395 4.26 1.18 -36.44
CA LYS A 395 4.64 0.27 -37.52
C LYS A 395 3.47 -0.69 -37.73
N GLN A 396 2.77 -0.58 -38.85
CA GLN A 396 1.58 -1.38 -39.17
C GLN A 396 1.91 -2.90 -39.25
N SER A 397 2.07 -3.57 -38.11
CA SER A 397 2.29 -5.01 -38.05
C SER A 397 0.95 -5.74 -38.05
N THR A 398 0.80 -6.66 -39.01
CA THR A 398 -0.41 -7.45 -39.27
C THR A 398 -0.76 -8.44 -38.15
N ASP A 399 0.10 -8.60 -37.14
CA ASP A 399 0.00 -9.64 -36.11
C ASP A 399 -0.79 -9.22 -34.87
N GLY A 400 -1.16 -7.93 -34.74
CA GLY A 400 -1.94 -7.41 -33.61
C GLY A 400 -1.29 -7.60 -32.23
N THR A 401 -0.02 -8.00 -32.18
CA THR A 401 0.69 -8.33 -30.93
C THR A 401 0.89 -7.10 -30.06
N GLY A 402 1.15 -5.94 -30.66
CA GLY A 402 1.28 -4.66 -29.95
C GLY A 402 0.03 -4.25 -29.17
N LEU A 403 -1.17 -4.60 -29.67
CA LEU A 403 -2.44 -4.25 -29.03
C LEU A 403 -2.68 -5.01 -27.72
N LYS A 404 -2.01 -6.15 -27.50
CA LYS A 404 -2.11 -6.88 -26.23
C LYS A 404 -1.59 -6.03 -25.06
N LEU A 405 -0.63 -5.14 -25.32
CA LEU A 405 -0.09 -4.24 -24.30
C LEU A 405 -1.13 -3.20 -23.87
N LEU A 406 -1.96 -2.73 -24.79
CA LEU A 406 -2.98 -1.70 -24.56
C LEU A 406 -4.29 -2.27 -23.99
N ARG A 407 -4.71 -3.43 -24.48
CA ARG A 407 -6.04 -4.01 -24.20
C ARG A 407 -6.14 -4.51 -22.77
N ARG A 408 -7.17 -4.06 -22.05
CA ARG A 408 -7.54 -4.60 -20.74
C ARG A 408 -9.02 -4.94 -20.70
N PHE A 409 -9.30 -6.24 -20.63
CA PHE A 409 -10.64 -6.75 -20.43
C PHE A 409 -11.08 -6.60 -18.98
N VAL A 410 -12.39 -6.75 -18.73
CA VAL A 410 -12.99 -6.70 -17.39
C VAL A 410 -12.27 -7.61 -16.38
N GLY A 411 -11.83 -8.80 -16.80
CA GLY A 411 -11.07 -9.73 -15.96
C GLY A 411 -9.64 -9.28 -15.61
N GLY A 412 -9.10 -8.27 -16.30
CA GLY A 412 -7.75 -7.74 -16.08
C GLY A 412 -7.68 -6.53 -15.14
N LEU A 413 -8.82 -6.00 -14.68
CA LEU A 413 -8.91 -4.92 -13.70
C LEU A 413 -9.61 -5.45 -12.43
N LYS A 414 -8.81 -5.91 -11.47
CA LYS A 414 -9.28 -6.58 -10.24
C LYS A 414 -8.79 -5.94 -8.94
N GLU A 415 -8.18 -4.75 -9.02
CA GLU A 415 -7.79 -4.03 -7.82
C GLU A 415 -9.00 -3.72 -6.95
N LYS A 416 -8.80 -3.59 -5.64
CA LYS A 416 -9.90 -3.37 -4.69
C LYS A 416 -10.68 -2.09 -5.00
N GLN A 417 -9.99 -1.07 -5.49
CA GLN A 417 -10.56 0.24 -5.77
C GLN A 417 -9.91 0.84 -7.02
N TYR A 418 -10.73 1.56 -7.79
CA TYR A 418 -10.26 2.42 -8.88
C TYR A 418 -10.86 3.82 -8.71
N GLN A 419 -10.07 4.84 -9.00
CA GLN A 419 -10.57 6.21 -9.15
C GLN A 419 -10.27 6.70 -10.56
N ILE A 420 -11.17 7.46 -11.14
CA ILE A 420 -10.93 8.12 -12.42
C ILE A 420 -11.05 9.63 -12.30
N VAL A 421 -10.27 10.36 -13.09
CA VAL A 421 -10.47 11.78 -13.33
C VAL A 421 -10.85 11.98 -14.79
N ALA A 422 -12.05 12.52 -15.01
CA ALA A 422 -12.58 12.80 -16.34
C ALA A 422 -12.79 14.31 -16.51
N VAL A 423 -12.31 14.84 -17.63
CA VAL A 423 -12.49 16.25 -18.00
C VAL A 423 -13.83 16.41 -18.72
N ASP A 424 -14.57 17.45 -18.35
CA ASP A 424 -15.96 17.71 -18.79
C ASP A 424 -16.17 19.17 -19.26
N GLY A 425 -15.08 19.91 -19.49
CA GLY A 425 -15.14 21.26 -20.07
C GLY A 425 -14.28 22.28 -19.34
N ILE A 426 -14.71 23.53 -19.34
CA ILE A 426 -14.00 24.68 -18.74
C ILE A 426 -14.83 25.22 -17.58
N LEU A 427 -14.15 25.73 -16.56
CA LEU A 427 -14.76 26.46 -15.45
C LEU A 427 -14.72 27.97 -15.70
N THR A 428 -15.82 28.64 -15.37
CA THR A 428 -15.79 30.09 -15.12
C THR A 428 -14.93 30.38 -13.89
N LEU A 429 -14.53 31.64 -13.72
CA LEU A 429 -13.76 32.02 -12.54
C LEU A 429 -14.58 31.84 -11.25
N GLU A 430 -15.88 32.09 -11.31
CA GLU A 430 -16.82 31.86 -10.22
C GLU A 430 -16.93 30.37 -9.86
N GLU A 431 -17.08 29.49 -10.85
CA GLU A 431 -17.11 28.03 -10.63
C GLU A 431 -15.80 27.50 -10.05
N LYS A 432 -14.65 28.08 -10.45
CA LYS A 432 -13.34 27.78 -9.83
C LYS A 432 -13.35 28.19 -8.35
N THR A 433 -13.81 29.40 -8.01
CA THR A 433 -13.89 29.89 -6.63
C THR A 433 -14.86 29.06 -5.76
N VAL A 434 -16.00 28.66 -6.34
CA VAL A 434 -16.94 27.75 -5.66
C VAL A 434 -16.30 26.40 -5.40
N SER A 435 -15.46 25.90 -6.31
CA SER A 435 -14.75 24.63 -6.13
C SER A 435 -13.70 24.69 -5.00
N ILE A 436 -13.10 25.85 -4.73
CA ILE A 436 -12.24 26.09 -3.56
C ILE A 436 -13.06 26.04 -2.26
N SER A 437 -14.21 26.71 -2.24
CA SER A 437 -15.08 26.80 -1.05
C SER A 437 -15.87 25.51 -0.79
N GLY A 438 -16.17 24.77 -1.85
CA GLY A 438 -16.90 23.49 -1.88
C GLY A 438 -16.05 22.29 -1.45
N ASN A 439 -14.80 22.49 -1.01
CA ASN A 439 -13.89 21.45 -0.50
C ASN A 439 -14.38 20.68 0.75
N SER A 440 -15.66 20.83 1.11
CA SER A 440 -16.40 19.83 1.88
C SER A 440 -16.61 18.50 1.13
N PHE A 441 -16.29 18.39 -0.17
CA PHE A 441 -16.38 17.12 -0.92
C PHE A 441 -15.42 16.03 -0.38
N CYS A 442 -14.26 16.44 0.18
CA CYS A 442 -13.36 15.52 0.86
C CYS A 442 -14.03 14.89 2.10
N LYS A 443 -15.05 15.52 2.73
CA LYS A 443 -15.75 14.95 3.89
C LYS A 443 -16.56 13.68 3.59
N LYS A 444 -17.02 13.45 2.35
CA LYS A 444 -17.82 12.27 1.98
C LYS A 444 -16.98 11.09 1.48
N THR A 445 -15.86 11.35 0.81
CA THR A 445 -14.85 10.33 0.48
C THR A 445 -13.95 9.99 1.67
N SER A 446 -13.82 10.91 2.65
CA SER A 446 -13.01 10.73 3.86
C SER A 446 -13.48 9.60 4.79
N LYS A 447 -14.73 9.11 4.73
CA LYS A 447 -15.12 7.98 5.59
C LYS A 447 -14.48 6.65 5.18
N ASN A 448 -14.10 6.49 3.91
CA ASN A 448 -13.36 5.32 3.43
C ASN A 448 -11.88 5.63 3.11
N LEU A 449 -11.53 6.89 2.82
CA LEU A 449 -10.13 7.33 2.82
C LEU A 449 -9.50 7.24 4.22
N HIS A 450 -10.28 7.45 5.30
CA HIS A 450 -9.82 7.21 6.67
C HIS A 450 -9.25 5.79 6.81
N LEU A 451 -9.85 4.77 6.22
CA LEU A 451 -9.39 3.39 6.41
C LEU A 451 -8.18 3.01 5.54
N LEU A 452 -7.96 3.69 4.42
CA LEU A 452 -6.82 3.44 3.52
C LEU A 452 -5.59 4.33 3.81
N PHE A 453 -5.80 5.51 4.42
CA PHE A 453 -4.73 6.45 4.77
C PHE A 453 -4.51 6.64 6.29
N GLN A 454 -5.41 6.25 7.21
CA GLN A 454 -5.07 6.25 8.65
C GLN A 454 -4.03 5.19 9.02
N THR A 455 -3.85 4.16 8.21
CA THR A 455 -2.69 3.26 8.33
C THR A 455 -1.38 3.91 7.85
N GLN A 456 -1.42 5.16 7.35
CA GLN A 456 -0.26 5.84 6.77
C GLN A 456 0.35 6.97 7.60
N VAL A 457 -0.32 7.62 8.57
CA VAL A 457 0.33 8.58 9.50
C VAL A 457 -0.44 8.76 10.84
N CYS A 458 -0.93 7.68 11.47
CA CYS A 458 -1.44 7.77 12.85
C CYS A 458 -0.62 6.88 13.79
N VAL A 459 0.56 7.36 14.13
CA VAL A 459 1.16 7.13 15.45
C VAL A 459 1.27 8.53 16.03
N TRP A 460 0.75 8.73 17.23
CA TRP A 460 0.59 10.02 17.94
C TRP A 460 -0.70 10.79 17.66
N SER A 461 -1.82 10.24 18.14
CA SER A 461 -2.70 10.95 19.09
C SER A 461 -3.82 10.01 19.56
N HIS A 462 -3.49 9.10 20.48
CA HIS A 462 -4.37 8.52 21.51
C HIS A 462 -3.49 7.62 22.38
N GLY A 463 -2.67 8.27 23.22
CA GLY A 463 -2.24 7.68 24.47
C GLY A 463 -3.28 8.04 25.52
N ASP A 464 -3.72 7.03 26.26
CA ASP A 464 -4.39 7.07 27.56
C ASP A 464 -5.90 7.29 27.61
N LEU A 465 -6.59 6.21 27.99
CA LEU A 465 -7.80 6.25 28.80
C LEU A 465 -7.61 5.28 29.99
N PHE A 466 -7.79 5.86 31.20
CA PHE A 466 -7.69 5.30 32.56
C PHE A 466 -6.25 5.16 33.12
N SER A 467 -5.78 5.82 34.19
CA SER A 467 -6.39 6.54 35.34
C SER A 467 -5.28 7.34 36.11
N PRO A 468 -5.60 8.17 37.13
CA PRO A 468 -4.96 9.48 37.33
C PRO A 468 -3.76 9.49 38.29
N ILE A 469 -2.71 10.24 37.95
CA ILE A 469 -1.71 10.70 38.92
C ILE A 469 -1.46 12.19 38.69
N GLN A 470 -1.71 12.97 39.75
CA GLN A 470 -1.49 14.40 39.84
C GLN A 470 -0.02 14.76 39.59
N PHE A 471 0.24 15.78 38.78
CA PHE A 471 1.48 16.56 38.87
C PHE A 471 1.19 18.07 38.71
N PRO A 472 2.03 18.93 39.32
CA PRO A 472 1.64 20.25 39.79
C PRO A 472 1.71 21.33 38.71
N HIS A 473 0.92 22.38 38.96
CA HIS A 473 0.94 23.66 38.28
C HIS A 473 2.36 24.25 38.16
N SER A 474 2.76 24.65 36.95
CA SER A 474 3.26 26.01 36.69
C SER A 474 3.73 26.18 35.23
N LEU A 475 3.46 27.39 34.70
CA LEU A 475 4.05 28.03 33.51
C LEU A 475 3.39 27.80 32.14
N PHE A 476 2.29 28.53 31.91
CA PHE A 476 2.04 29.24 30.64
C PHE A 476 1.33 30.56 30.96
N PRO A 477 1.69 31.66 30.28
CA PRO A 477 0.63 32.56 29.85
C PRO A 477 0.75 32.95 28.37
N LEU A 478 -0.38 33.45 27.86
CA LEU A 478 -0.59 34.24 26.64
C LEU A 478 -0.88 33.46 25.36
N LEU A 479 -2.18 33.31 25.04
CA LEU A 479 -2.80 34.12 23.99
C LEU A 479 -4.34 34.01 24.11
N SER A 480 -4.94 35.11 24.54
CA SER A 480 -6.38 35.35 24.57
C SER A 480 -6.78 36.17 23.33
N ALA A 481 -8.07 36.04 22.99
CA ALA A 481 -8.90 36.93 22.18
C ALA A 481 -8.86 36.74 20.65
N CYS A 482 -9.90 36.09 20.11
CA CYS A 482 -11.13 36.79 19.70
C CYS A 482 -12.14 35.82 19.04
N SER A 483 -13.32 35.69 19.64
CA SER A 483 -14.58 35.33 18.95
C SER A 483 -15.12 36.55 18.19
N PRO A 484 -16.05 36.37 17.23
CA PRO A 484 -17.50 36.35 17.54
C PRO A 484 -18.22 35.14 16.89
N LEU A 485 -19.16 34.46 17.59
CA LEU A 485 -20.62 34.68 17.56
C LEU A 485 -21.21 34.69 16.13
N ILE A 486 -21.94 33.64 15.74
CA ILE A 486 -23.32 33.66 15.18
C ILE A 486 -23.98 32.29 15.49
N GLU A 487 -25.26 32.34 15.85
CA GLU A 487 -26.22 31.35 16.38
C GLU A 487 -26.18 29.90 15.85
#